data_AF-A0A9E3E9S5-F1
#
_entry.id   AF-A0A9E3E9S5-F1
#
_cell.length_a   1.000
_cell.length_b   1.000
_cell.length_c   1.000
_cell.angle_alpha   90.00
_cell.angle_beta   90.00
_cell.angle_gamma   90.00
#
_symmetry.space_group_name_H-M   'P 1'
#
loop_
_entity.id
_entity.type
_entity.pdbx_description
1 polymer ?
#
loop_
_entity_poly.entity_id
_entity_poly.type
_entity_poly.pdbx_seq_one_letter_code
_entity_poly.pdbx_strand_id
1 'polypeptide(L)'
;MLLKKQKIGIFDERHATADGAATFPAGFSPGAATGMLGSDRRLSPGRRTNGRSRFRRALRDGKGELMASDISLAVGDGARRMTYAELAAARGISPASAKRLTQRHRWGRQIGNDGVVRVIVPLSALVNSAEGQGKNITPDNSMPPATTTTGPVTPAAITGDVTNDVAGDVIPATDVLARAIETLREQLVKANQREEAERRRAEYAEHRLEVERQLVENGRKRVDELQTALVDAVAAERITASEASALRSEVDRLRARRRWSWQR
;
A
#
# COMPACT_ATOMS: atom_id res chain seq x y z
N MET A 1 38.87 -28.58 -46.89
CA MET A 1 37.89 -29.68 -46.71
C MET A 1 37.56 -29.73 -45.22
N LEU A 2 36.40 -29.43 -44.63
CA LEU A 2 35.01 -29.24 -45.02
C LEU A 2 34.46 -28.07 -44.17
N LEU A 3 33.79 -27.08 -44.76
CA LEU A 3 32.91 -26.16 -44.01
C LEU A 3 31.47 -26.66 -44.14
N LYS A 4 30.89 -27.16 -43.04
CA LYS A 4 29.46 -27.47 -42.94
C LYS A 4 28.67 -26.17 -42.81
N LYS A 5 27.99 -25.78 -43.88
CA LYS A 5 26.93 -24.75 -43.85
C LYS A 5 25.69 -25.34 -43.20
N GLN A 6 25.35 -24.88 -41.99
CA GLN A 6 24.03 -25.09 -41.40
C GLN A 6 23.02 -24.14 -42.08
N LYS A 7 22.01 -24.74 -42.69
CA LYS A 7 20.91 -24.10 -43.40
C LYS A 7 19.81 -23.81 -42.38
N ILE A 8 19.64 -22.55 -41.99
CA ILE A 8 18.54 -22.09 -41.15
C ILE A 8 17.30 -22.04 -42.03
N GLY A 9 16.37 -22.97 -41.82
CA GLY A 9 15.03 -22.94 -42.41
C GLY A 9 14.20 -21.88 -41.70
N ILE A 10 13.79 -20.86 -42.45
CA ILE A 10 12.78 -19.87 -42.05
C ILE A 10 11.43 -20.58 -42.16
N PHE A 11 10.81 -20.84 -41.01
CA PHE A 11 9.45 -21.39 -40.92
C PHE A 11 8.48 -20.21 -40.88
N ASP A 12 7.75 -20.01 -41.98
CA ASP A 12 6.75 -18.95 -42.16
C ASP A 12 5.40 -19.50 -41.66
N GLU A 13 5.05 -19.20 -40.42
CA GLU A 13 3.78 -19.59 -39.79
C GLU A 13 2.80 -18.41 -39.90
N ARG A 14 2.13 -18.31 -41.05
CA ARG A 14 1.01 -17.39 -41.25
C ARG A 14 -0.28 -18.17 -41.47
N HIS A 15 -0.91 -18.70 -40.42
CA HIS A 15 -2.32 -19.07 -40.48
C HIS A 15 -2.96 -19.01 -39.09
N ALA A 16 -3.87 -18.04 -38.90
CA ALA A 16 -5.22 -18.24 -38.36
C ALA A 16 -5.80 -16.90 -37.88
N THR A 17 -6.38 -16.15 -38.81
CA THR A 17 -7.52 -15.26 -38.53
C THR A 17 -8.69 -16.13 -38.09
N ALA A 18 -9.00 -16.11 -36.80
CA ALA A 18 -10.26 -16.62 -36.27
C ALA A 18 -11.17 -15.43 -35.96
N ASP A 19 -12.20 -15.30 -36.79
CA ASP A 19 -13.38 -14.47 -36.59
C ASP A 19 -14.02 -14.78 -35.24
N GLY A 20 -14.09 -13.76 -34.38
CA GLY A 20 -14.82 -13.77 -33.12
C GLY A 20 -15.78 -12.60 -33.05
N ALA A 21 -16.77 -12.57 -33.95
CA ALA A 21 -17.87 -11.61 -33.91
C ALA A 21 -18.75 -11.90 -32.68
N ALA A 22 -18.46 -11.24 -31.56
CA ALA A 22 -19.33 -11.22 -30.41
C ALA A 22 -20.55 -10.31 -30.69
N THR A 23 -21.64 -10.95 -31.10
CA THR A 23 -23.00 -10.41 -31.09
C THR A 23 -23.38 -9.98 -29.66
N PHE A 24 -23.40 -8.68 -29.39
CA PHE A 24 -23.99 -8.13 -28.17
C PHE A 24 -25.51 -8.01 -28.36
N PRO A 25 -26.34 -8.59 -27.48
CA PRO A 25 -27.78 -8.34 -27.51
C PRO A 25 -28.06 -6.92 -27.00
N ALA A 26 -28.51 -6.05 -27.91
CA ALA A 26 -29.19 -4.82 -27.57
C ALA A 26 -30.55 -5.17 -26.95
N GLY A 27 -30.77 -4.76 -25.70
CA GLY A 27 -32.09 -4.88 -25.09
C GLY A 27 -32.06 -4.71 -23.58
N PHE A 28 -32.11 -3.48 -23.10
CA PHE A 28 -33.04 -3.08 -22.04
C PHE A 28 -33.03 -1.55 -21.86
N SER A 29 -34.10 -0.91 -22.32
CA SER A 29 -34.50 0.43 -21.88
C SER A 29 -35.83 0.30 -21.16
N PRO A 30 -35.87 0.63 -19.86
CA PRO A 30 -37.06 1.14 -19.21
C PRO A 30 -36.72 2.55 -18.69
N GLY A 31 -37.53 3.58 -18.85
CA GLY A 31 -38.93 3.68 -19.17
C GLY A 31 -39.30 5.08 -18.69
N ALA A 32 -39.88 5.88 -19.58
CA ALA A 32 -40.40 7.19 -19.25
C ALA A 32 -41.63 7.04 -18.34
N ALA A 33 -41.60 7.72 -17.20
CA ALA A 33 -42.77 8.18 -16.46
C ALA A 33 -42.51 9.68 -16.21
N THR A 34 -43.05 10.62 -16.98
CA THR A 34 -44.46 11.01 -17.11
C THR A 34 -45.16 11.14 -15.76
N GLY A 35 -45.19 12.37 -15.26
CA GLY A 35 -46.30 12.91 -14.49
C GLY A 35 -46.11 12.96 -12.98
N MET A 36 -45.77 14.14 -12.47
CA MET A 36 -46.61 14.77 -11.44
C MET A 36 -46.31 16.27 -11.32
N LEU A 37 -47.30 17.03 -11.80
CA LEU A 37 -47.60 18.39 -11.35
C LEU A 37 -47.74 18.41 -9.82
N GLY A 38 -47.11 19.38 -9.18
CA GLY A 38 -47.16 19.55 -7.73
C GLY A 38 -46.58 20.86 -7.24
N SER A 39 -47.22 21.96 -7.66
CA SER A 39 -47.53 23.17 -6.88
C SER A 39 -46.50 23.74 -5.87
N ASP A 40 -46.06 24.95 -6.19
CA ASP A 40 -46.01 26.12 -5.30
C ASP A 40 -45.99 25.89 -3.79
N ARG A 41 -44.81 25.98 -3.18
CA ARG A 41 -44.66 26.56 -1.84
C ARG A 41 -43.43 27.48 -1.75
N ARG A 42 -43.70 28.76 -2.00
CA ARG A 42 -43.35 29.89 -1.13
C ARG A 42 -41.88 29.98 -0.69
N LEU A 43 -41.17 30.85 -1.40
CA LEU A 43 -40.43 31.98 -0.84
C LEU A 43 -40.39 32.04 0.70
N SER A 44 -39.26 31.66 1.28
CA SER A 44 -38.82 32.17 2.58
C SER A 44 -37.61 33.08 2.34
N PRO A 45 -37.74 34.41 2.49
CA PRO A 45 -36.63 35.32 2.38
C PRO A 45 -35.91 35.45 3.73
N GLY A 46 -34.57 35.42 3.67
CA GLY A 46 -33.74 36.14 4.64
C GLY A 46 -33.39 35.42 5.93
N ARG A 47 -32.18 34.85 5.96
CA ARG A 47 -31.34 35.00 7.16
C ARG A 47 -29.91 35.31 6.76
N ARG A 48 -29.65 36.62 6.72
CA ARG A 48 -28.32 37.23 6.71
C ARG A 48 -27.53 36.74 7.92
N THR A 49 -26.40 36.10 7.70
CA THR A 49 -25.26 36.20 8.62
C THR A 49 -24.08 36.73 7.84
N ASN A 50 -23.94 38.05 7.89
CA ASN A 50 -22.71 38.75 7.57
C ASN A 50 -21.66 38.36 8.62
N GLY A 51 -20.83 37.39 8.29
CA GLY A 51 -19.66 36.98 9.07
C GLY A 51 -18.41 37.17 8.24
N ARG A 52 -17.87 38.40 8.29
CA ARG A 52 -16.50 38.77 7.92
C ARG A 52 -15.52 37.59 7.99
N SER A 53 -14.89 37.25 6.87
CA SER A 53 -13.50 36.80 6.92
C SER A 53 -12.75 37.30 5.69
N ARG A 54 -12.13 38.45 5.88
CA ARG A 54 -11.13 39.03 5.01
C ARG A 54 -9.87 38.18 5.14
N PHE A 55 -9.70 37.16 4.32
CA PHE A 55 -8.38 36.54 4.08
C PHE A 55 -8.29 36.07 2.63
N ARG A 56 -8.29 37.04 1.72
CA ARG A 56 -7.61 36.90 0.44
C ARG A 56 -6.56 38.00 0.36
N ARG A 57 -5.33 37.60 0.01
CA ARG A 57 -4.19 38.41 -0.45
C ARG A 57 -3.08 38.65 0.59
N ALA A 58 -2.23 37.65 0.76
CA ALA A 58 -0.76 37.78 0.78
C ALA A 58 -0.15 36.40 0.51
N LEU A 59 1.01 36.35 -0.15
CA LEU A 59 1.79 35.17 -0.59
C LEU A 59 1.40 34.57 -1.95
N ARG A 60 1.49 35.45 -2.95
CA ARG A 60 2.14 35.12 -4.23
C ARG A 60 3.63 35.44 -4.03
N ASP A 61 4.50 34.61 -4.60
CA ASP A 61 5.97 34.63 -4.54
C ASP A 61 6.60 33.82 -3.38
N GLY A 62 6.91 32.56 -3.71
CA GLY A 62 7.67 31.63 -2.88
C GLY A 62 7.78 30.27 -3.55
N LYS A 63 8.81 30.12 -4.39
CA LYS A 63 9.51 28.89 -4.82
C LYS A 63 8.82 27.54 -4.54
N GLY A 64 8.48 26.86 -5.63
CA GLY A 64 8.08 25.45 -5.64
C GLY A 64 9.24 24.49 -5.39
N GLU A 65 9.52 24.25 -4.11
CA GLU A 65 10.07 23.00 -3.59
C GLU A 65 9.17 22.60 -2.42
N LEU A 66 9.00 21.30 -2.15
CA LEU A 66 8.05 20.66 -1.20
C LEU A 66 6.77 20.09 -1.84
N MET A 67 6.91 19.08 -2.71
CA MET A 67 5.81 18.18 -3.11
C MET A 67 6.21 16.69 -3.07
N ALA A 68 7.08 16.30 -2.13
CA ALA A 68 7.35 14.89 -1.83
C ALA A 68 7.98 14.74 -0.43
N SER A 69 7.23 15.07 0.63
CA SER A 69 7.64 14.75 2.01
C SER A 69 6.45 14.46 2.92
N ASP A 70 5.41 13.80 2.41
CA ASP A 70 4.39 13.13 3.24
C ASP A 70 4.85 11.75 3.75
N ILE A 71 6.16 11.60 3.94
CA ILE A 71 6.72 10.60 4.84
C ILE A 71 7.34 11.40 6.00
N SER A 72 6.47 12.04 6.80
CA SER A 72 6.83 12.52 8.13
C SER A 72 7.10 11.31 9.03
N LEU A 73 8.26 10.72 8.81
CA LEU A 73 9.05 9.87 9.70
C LEU A 73 9.99 10.78 10.51
N ALA A 74 9.47 11.92 10.98
CA ALA A 74 10.02 12.67 12.09
C ALA A 74 9.23 12.18 13.32
N VAL A 75 9.69 11.28 14.20
CA VAL A 75 11.04 11.11 14.75
C VAL A 75 11.68 12.46 15.10
N GLY A 76 10.91 13.30 15.80
CA GLY A 76 11.36 14.56 16.38
C GLY A 76 10.69 14.85 17.73
N ASP A 77 9.39 14.56 17.85
CA ASP A 77 8.62 14.91 19.06
C ASP A 77 8.44 13.75 20.05
N GLY A 78 9.13 12.64 19.83
CA GLY A 78 9.06 11.47 20.71
C GLY A 78 7.63 11.01 20.94
N ALA A 79 6.79 10.88 19.90
CA ALA A 79 5.46 10.31 20.04
C ALA A 79 5.44 8.89 19.46
N ARG A 80 5.00 7.92 20.25
CA ARG A 80 4.87 6.51 19.83
C ARG A 80 3.43 6.20 19.50
N ARG A 81 3.19 5.58 18.34
CA ARG A 81 1.89 5.01 17.99
C ARG A 81 1.73 3.68 18.70
N MET A 82 0.70 3.53 19.50
CA MET A 82 0.41 2.30 20.22
C MET A 82 -1.09 2.02 20.29
N THR A 83 -1.46 0.76 20.37
CA THR A 83 -2.86 0.34 20.60
C THR A 83 -3.27 0.61 22.05
N TYR A 84 -4.58 0.55 22.34
CA TYR A 84 -5.06 0.71 23.72
C TYR A 84 -4.50 -0.37 24.68
N ALA A 85 -4.28 -1.58 24.18
CA ALA A 85 -3.70 -2.68 24.95
C ALA A 85 -2.21 -2.44 25.24
N GLU A 86 -1.46 -1.97 24.25
CA GLU A 86 -0.05 -1.62 24.42
C GLU A 86 0.13 -0.42 25.36
N LEU A 87 -0.73 0.60 25.27
CA LEU A 87 -0.74 1.73 26.20
C LEU A 87 -1.05 1.28 27.64
N ALA A 88 -1.99 0.36 27.79
CA ALA A 88 -2.34 -0.24 29.07
C ALA A 88 -1.16 -1.00 29.68
N ALA A 89 -0.50 -1.84 28.88
CA ALA A 89 0.70 -2.58 29.31
C ALA A 89 1.86 -1.64 29.68
N ALA A 90 2.14 -0.63 28.84
CA ALA A 90 3.23 0.32 29.08
C ALA A 90 3.04 1.17 30.35
N ARG A 91 1.79 1.46 30.73
CA ARG A 91 1.47 2.23 31.95
C ARG A 91 1.06 1.38 33.16
N GLY A 92 0.93 0.06 33.01
CA GLY A 92 0.39 -0.82 34.05
C GLY A 92 -1.05 -0.48 34.46
N ILE A 93 -1.90 -0.05 33.52
CA ILE A 93 -3.32 0.30 33.76
C ILE A 93 -4.26 -0.62 32.97
N SER A 94 -5.55 -0.65 33.32
CA SER A 94 -6.53 -1.41 32.53
C SER A 94 -6.79 -0.77 31.15
N PRO A 95 -7.16 -1.55 30.12
CA PRO A 95 -7.43 -1.04 28.77
C PRO A 95 -8.59 -0.02 28.72
N ALA A 96 -9.60 -0.19 29.58
CA ALA A 96 -10.68 0.78 29.72
C ALA A 96 -10.19 2.14 30.27
N SER A 97 -9.26 2.11 31.23
CA SER A 97 -8.60 3.31 31.75
C SER A 97 -7.70 3.96 30.71
N ALA A 98 -6.97 3.17 29.91
CA ALA A 98 -6.21 3.67 28.77
C ALA A 98 -7.12 4.40 27.77
N LYS A 99 -8.28 3.83 27.42
CA LYS A 99 -9.27 4.50 26.55
C LYS A 99 -9.74 5.84 27.12
N ARG A 100 -10.10 5.90 28.41
CA ARG A 100 -10.51 7.15 29.09
C ARG A 100 -9.37 8.19 29.11
N LEU A 101 -8.13 7.76 29.33
CA LEU A 101 -6.95 8.61 29.33
C LEU A 101 -6.75 9.28 27.96
N THR A 102 -6.81 8.50 26.87
CA THR A 102 -6.65 9.04 25.51
C THR A 102 -7.75 10.04 25.16
N GLN A 103 -8.98 9.82 25.64
CA GLN A 103 -10.11 10.74 25.43
C GLN A 103 -9.92 12.04 26.22
N ARG A 104 -9.49 11.93 27.48
CA ARG A 104 -9.26 13.08 28.36
C ARG A 104 -8.17 14.00 27.82
N HIS A 105 -7.06 13.42 27.38
CA HIS A 105 -5.92 14.17 26.84
C HIS A 105 -6.03 14.49 25.34
N ARG A 106 -7.13 14.09 24.68
CA ARG A 106 -7.40 14.32 23.26
C ARG A 106 -6.24 13.89 22.35
N TRP A 107 -5.61 12.76 22.66
CA TRP A 107 -4.53 12.22 21.84
C TRP A 107 -5.06 11.77 20.47
N GLY A 108 -4.27 12.04 19.42
CA GLY A 108 -4.63 11.73 18.04
C GLY A 108 -4.89 10.24 17.85
N ARG A 109 -5.99 9.91 17.18
CA ARG A 109 -6.38 8.52 16.88
C ARG A 109 -6.26 8.30 15.38
N GLN A 110 -5.64 7.19 15.00
CA GLN A 110 -5.53 6.77 13.62
C GLN A 110 -5.99 5.32 13.51
N ILE A 111 -6.97 5.09 12.65
CA ILE A 111 -7.38 3.74 12.27
C ILE A 111 -6.30 3.23 11.32
N GLY A 112 -5.63 2.14 11.69
CA GLY A 112 -4.67 1.48 10.81
C GLY A 112 -5.37 0.69 9.71
N ASN A 113 -4.60 0.26 8.70
CA ASN A 113 -5.10 -0.58 7.60
C ASN A 113 -5.62 -1.95 8.08
N ASP A 114 -5.25 -2.34 9.29
CA ASP A 114 -5.72 -3.52 10.03
C ASP A 114 -7.07 -3.30 10.75
N GLY A 115 -7.67 -2.09 10.63
CA GLY A 115 -8.88 -1.72 11.35
C GLY A 115 -8.66 -1.45 12.85
N VAL A 116 -7.42 -1.59 13.33
CA VAL A 116 -7.07 -1.36 14.74
C VAL A 116 -6.79 0.12 14.96
N VAL A 117 -7.43 0.69 15.98
CA VAL A 117 -7.20 2.08 16.37
C VAL A 117 -5.87 2.19 17.11
N ARG A 118 -4.92 2.91 16.50
CA ARG A 118 -3.65 3.30 17.12
C ARG A 118 -3.75 4.74 17.62
N VAL A 119 -3.25 4.98 18.82
CA VAL A 119 -3.22 6.31 19.44
C VAL A 119 -1.79 6.83 19.41
N ILE A 120 -1.63 8.10 19.04
CA ILE A 120 -0.35 8.81 19.07
C ILE A 120 -0.11 9.28 20.52
N VAL A 121 0.84 8.65 21.19
CA VAL A 121 1.13 8.89 22.62
C VAL A 121 2.50 9.57 22.75
N PRO A 122 2.57 10.79 23.34
CA PRO A 122 3.85 11.41 23.67
C PRO A 122 4.65 10.55 24.67
N LEU A 123 5.95 10.34 24.42
CA LEU A 123 6.84 9.56 25.29
C LEU A 123 6.95 10.18 26.70
N SER A 124 6.78 11.50 26.84
CA SER A 124 6.69 12.17 28.14
C SER A 124 5.54 11.65 29.01
N ALA A 125 4.47 11.13 28.41
CA ALA A 125 3.39 10.50 29.13
C ALA A 125 3.71 9.04 29.52
N LEU A 126 4.72 8.39 28.94
CA LEU A 126 5.09 7.02 29.30
C LEU A 126 6.05 6.94 30.49
N VAL A 127 6.88 7.97 30.70
CA VAL A 127 7.91 8.00 31.76
C VAL A 127 7.30 7.90 33.17
N ASN A 128 6.13 8.49 33.40
CA ASN A 128 5.50 8.59 34.73
C ASN A 128 4.97 7.26 35.30
N SER A 129 5.13 6.12 34.61
CA SER A 129 4.66 4.81 35.08
C SER A 129 5.79 3.87 35.49
N ALA A 130 7.02 4.09 35.01
CA ALA A 130 8.16 3.23 35.36
C ALA A 130 8.64 3.44 36.80
N GLU A 131 8.46 4.64 37.37
CA GLU A 131 8.96 4.98 38.71
C GLU A 131 7.97 4.66 39.85
N GLY A 132 6.74 4.20 39.54
CA GLY A 132 5.66 4.07 40.51
C GLY A 132 5.22 2.64 40.89
N GLN A 133 5.71 1.58 40.23
CA GLN A 133 5.27 0.20 40.50
C GLN A 133 6.15 -0.53 41.52
N GLY A 134 6.19 0.02 42.73
CA GLY A 134 6.64 -0.65 43.96
C GLY A 134 5.49 -0.89 44.94
N LYS A 135 4.26 -1.12 44.46
CA LYS A 135 3.07 -1.31 45.32
C LYS A 135 2.37 -2.65 45.05
N ASN A 136 2.95 -3.67 45.67
CA ASN A 136 2.31 -4.73 46.46
C ASN A 136 0.83 -5.04 46.16
N ILE A 137 0.58 -6.14 45.46
CA ILE A 137 -0.59 -7.00 45.67
C ILE A 137 -0.05 -8.40 45.92
N THR A 138 0.30 -8.67 47.17
CA THR A 138 0.48 -10.00 47.71
C THR A 138 -0.89 -10.69 47.71
N PRO A 139 -1.09 -11.84 47.06
CA PRO A 139 -2.19 -12.71 47.45
C PRO A 139 -1.79 -13.34 48.79
N ASP A 140 -2.45 -12.88 49.84
CA ASP A 140 -2.52 -13.53 51.15
C ASP A 140 -2.97 -14.99 50.94
N ASN A 141 -2.02 -15.91 51.03
CA ASN A 141 -2.27 -17.34 51.12
C ASN A 141 -1.42 -17.88 52.26
N SER A 142 -1.76 -17.46 53.49
CA SER A 142 -1.27 -18.06 54.72
C SER A 142 -1.85 -19.46 54.88
N MET A 143 -1.04 -20.49 54.59
CA MET A 143 -1.29 -21.86 55.03
C MET A 143 -0.11 -22.31 55.90
N PRO A 144 -0.34 -22.86 57.11
CA PRO A 144 0.72 -23.09 58.09
C PRO A 144 1.59 -24.31 57.76
N PRO A 145 2.84 -24.36 58.25
CA PRO A 145 3.74 -25.50 58.06
C PRO A 145 3.41 -26.62 59.05
N ALA A 146 2.89 -27.74 58.55
CA ALA A 146 2.84 -28.99 59.31
C ALA A 146 4.15 -29.77 59.08
N THR A 147 5.07 -29.64 60.03
CA THR A 147 6.05 -30.69 60.35
C THR A 147 5.36 -32.02 60.63
N THR A 148 5.80 -33.10 60.00
CA THR A 148 6.12 -34.39 60.68
C THR A 148 6.66 -35.47 59.73
N THR A 149 7.80 -36.04 60.14
CA THR A 149 8.06 -37.49 60.18
C THR A 149 8.50 -38.25 58.92
N THR A 150 9.82 -38.34 58.80
CA THR A 150 10.64 -39.55 58.60
C THR A 150 9.94 -40.89 58.40
N GLY A 151 10.22 -41.53 57.27
CA GLY A 151 10.18 -42.99 57.09
C GLY A 151 10.86 -43.40 55.78
N PRO A 152 11.93 -44.23 55.80
CA PRO A 152 12.49 -44.81 54.58
C PRO A 152 11.59 -45.97 54.13
N VAL A 153 10.79 -45.75 53.08
CA VAL A 153 9.94 -46.80 52.50
C VAL A 153 10.75 -47.55 51.44
N THR A 154 10.94 -48.83 51.72
CA THR A 154 11.66 -49.83 50.92
C THR A 154 10.95 -50.05 49.57
N PRO A 155 11.63 -49.98 48.41
CA PRO A 155 11.01 -50.19 47.10
C PRO A 155 11.02 -51.67 46.75
N ALA A 156 10.12 -52.47 47.34
CA ALA A 156 9.89 -53.84 46.90
C ALA A 156 8.44 -54.23 47.22
N ALA A 157 7.69 -54.62 46.17
CA ALA A 157 6.32 -55.16 46.22
C ALA A 157 5.14 -54.17 46.05
N ILE A 158 5.21 -53.24 45.08
CA ILE A 158 4.02 -52.65 44.46
C ILE A 158 4.15 -52.79 42.93
N THR A 159 4.13 -54.04 42.44
CA THR A 159 4.37 -54.33 41.02
C THR A 159 3.40 -55.37 40.46
N GLY A 160 2.15 -55.38 40.96
CA GLY A 160 1.18 -56.41 40.56
C GLY A 160 -0.14 -55.90 40.00
N ASP A 161 -0.69 -54.80 40.53
CA ASP A 161 -2.15 -54.61 40.45
C ASP A 161 -2.63 -53.23 39.96
N VAL A 162 -1.73 -52.28 39.67
CA VAL A 162 -2.10 -50.94 39.15
C VAL A 162 -1.93 -50.83 37.63
N THR A 163 -1.30 -51.81 36.99
CA THR A 163 -0.99 -51.76 35.55
C THR A 163 -2.20 -52.06 34.65
N ASN A 164 -3.24 -52.72 35.16
CA ASN A 164 -4.40 -53.11 34.35
C ASN A 164 -5.50 -52.05 34.26
N ASP A 165 -5.68 -51.20 35.29
CA ASP A 165 -6.68 -50.11 35.25
C ASP A 165 -6.20 -48.86 34.48
N VAL A 166 -4.88 -48.59 34.44
CA VAL A 166 -4.33 -47.47 33.66
C VAL A 166 -4.27 -47.79 32.17
N ALA A 167 -4.13 -49.06 31.78
CA ALA A 167 -4.05 -49.46 30.39
C ALA A 167 -5.36 -49.25 29.62
N GLY A 168 -6.52 -49.29 30.29
CA GLY A 168 -7.83 -49.07 29.67
C GLY A 168 -8.09 -47.61 29.27
N ASP A 169 -7.62 -46.65 30.07
CA ASP A 169 -7.86 -45.21 29.86
C ASP A 169 -6.76 -44.50 29.04
N VAL A 170 -5.55 -45.07 28.97
CA VAL A 170 -4.45 -44.47 28.18
C VAL A 170 -4.62 -44.70 26.68
N ILE A 171 -5.19 -45.83 26.26
CA ILE A 171 -5.45 -46.15 24.84
C ILE A 171 -6.42 -45.14 24.17
N PRO A 172 -7.58 -44.77 24.76
CA PRO A 172 -8.46 -43.77 24.16
C PRO A 172 -7.84 -42.36 24.15
N ALA A 173 -6.99 -42.01 25.12
CA ALA A 173 -6.29 -40.73 25.14
C ALA A 173 -5.27 -40.60 23.98
N THR A 174 -4.53 -41.68 23.68
CA THR A 174 -3.58 -41.68 22.57
C THR A 174 -4.26 -41.55 21.20
N ASP A 175 -5.43 -42.18 21.02
CA ASP A 175 -6.20 -42.07 19.76
C ASP A 175 -6.75 -40.66 19.55
N VAL A 176 -7.22 -40.01 20.62
CA VAL A 176 -7.69 -38.62 20.56
C VAL A 176 -6.55 -37.68 20.20
N LEU A 177 -5.37 -37.85 20.81
CA LEU A 177 -4.18 -37.06 20.47
C LEU A 177 -3.71 -37.30 19.04
N ALA A 178 -3.71 -38.55 18.56
CA ALA A 178 -3.35 -38.87 17.19
C ALA A 178 -4.28 -38.18 16.18
N ARG A 179 -5.60 -38.21 16.42
CA ARG A 179 -6.58 -37.48 15.60
C ARG A 179 -6.35 -35.97 15.65
N ALA A 180 -6.08 -35.41 16.84
CA ALA A 180 -5.80 -33.99 16.97
C ALA A 180 -4.54 -33.58 16.18
N ILE A 181 -3.46 -34.35 16.26
CA ILE A 181 -2.23 -34.12 15.48
C ILE A 181 -2.53 -34.16 13.99
N GLU A 182 -3.32 -35.12 13.52
CA GLU A 182 -3.67 -35.21 12.11
C GLU A 182 -4.51 -34.01 11.64
N THR A 183 -5.50 -33.59 12.44
CA THR A 183 -6.27 -32.37 12.11
C THR A 183 -5.40 -31.11 12.07
N LEU A 184 -4.42 -30.99 12.97
CA LEU A 184 -3.47 -29.87 12.96
C LEU A 184 -2.54 -29.91 11.75
N ARG A 185 -2.08 -31.10 11.34
CA ARG A 185 -1.28 -31.27 10.11
C ARG A 185 -2.07 -30.88 8.88
N GLU A 186 -3.32 -31.32 8.76
CA GLU A 186 -4.20 -30.91 7.66
C GLU A 186 -4.44 -29.39 7.65
N GLN A 187 -4.65 -28.78 8.83
CA GLN A 187 -4.81 -27.33 8.94
C GLN A 187 -3.55 -26.59 8.50
N LEU A 188 -2.36 -27.09 8.85
CA LEU A 188 -1.08 -26.51 8.44
C LEU A 188 -0.89 -26.61 6.92
N VAL A 189 -1.20 -27.75 6.32
CA VAL A 189 -1.15 -27.91 4.84
C VAL A 189 -2.11 -26.94 4.16
N LYS A 190 -3.35 -26.82 4.66
CA LYS A 190 -4.34 -25.87 4.11
C LYS A 190 -3.88 -24.41 4.27
N ALA A 191 -3.23 -24.07 5.39
CA ALA A 191 -2.69 -22.74 5.61
C ALA A 191 -1.55 -22.43 4.63
N ASN A 192 -0.59 -23.35 4.47
CA ASN A 192 0.51 -23.19 3.52
C ASN A 192 0.01 -23.06 2.08
N GLN A 193 -0.99 -23.86 1.68
CA GLN A 193 -1.59 -23.75 0.34
C GLN A 193 -2.24 -22.39 0.08
N ARG A 194 -2.90 -21.81 1.10
CA ARG A 194 -3.48 -20.46 0.99
C ARG A 194 -2.38 -19.41 0.82
N GLU A 195 -1.32 -19.50 1.63
CA GLU A 195 -0.18 -18.61 1.52
C GLU A 195 0.49 -18.69 0.15
N GLU A 196 0.74 -19.89 -0.37
CA GLU A 196 1.30 -20.07 -1.73
C GLU A 196 0.38 -19.56 -2.83
N ALA A 197 -0.94 -19.71 -2.67
CA ALA A 197 -1.91 -19.15 -3.61
C ALA A 197 -1.89 -17.61 -3.60
N GLU A 198 -1.76 -17.00 -2.42
CA GLU A 198 -1.62 -15.54 -2.28
C GLU A 198 -0.29 -15.04 -2.84
N ARG A 199 0.82 -15.74 -2.57
CA ARG A 199 2.14 -15.44 -3.16
C ARG A 199 2.09 -15.47 -4.68
N ARG A 200 1.50 -16.51 -5.28
CA ARG A 200 1.32 -16.58 -6.75
C ARG A 200 0.48 -15.43 -7.28
N ARG A 201 -0.62 -15.07 -6.60
CA ARG A 201 -1.44 -13.90 -7.00
C ARG A 201 -0.64 -12.60 -6.94
N ALA A 202 0.18 -12.42 -5.92
CA ALA A 202 1.06 -11.27 -5.78
C ALA A 202 2.11 -11.24 -6.90
N GLU A 203 2.78 -12.36 -7.18
CA GLU A 203 3.77 -12.48 -8.26
C GLU A 203 3.16 -12.15 -9.64
N TYR A 204 1.95 -12.63 -9.93
CA TYR A 204 1.25 -12.27 -11.17
C TYR A 204 0.91 -10.78 -11.25
N ALA A 205 0.47 -10.19 -10.14
CA ALA A 205 0.18 -8.76 -10.07
C ALA A 205 1.46 -7.92 -10.25
N GLU A 206 2.56 -8.31 -9.62
CA GLU A 206 3.87 -7.67 -9.76
C GLU A 206 4.41 -7.78 -11.18
N HIS A 207 4.36 -8.97 -11.79
CA HIS A 207 4.79 -9.18 -13.17
C HIS A 207 3.97 -8.31 -14.14
N ARG A 208 2.66 -8.20 -13.92
CA ARG A 208 1.81 -7.31 -14.72
C ARG A 208 2.23 -5.83 -14.58
N LEU A 209 2.46 -5.37 -13.36
CA LEU A 209 2.92 -4.00 -13.11
C LEU A 209 4.29 -3.73 -13.74
N GLU A 210 5.18 -4.72 -13.74
CA GLU A 210 6.49 -4.61 -14.37
C GLU A 210 6.38 -4.47 -15.89
N VAL A 211 5.52 -5.27 -16.54
CA VAL A 211 5.24 -5.13 -17.97
C VAL A 211 4.65 -3.74 -18.29
N GLU A 212 3.69 -3.27 -17.49
CA GLU A 212 3.11 -1.93 -17.68
C GLU A 212 4.16 -0.82 -17.49
N ARG A 213 5.06 -0.95 -16.51
CA ARG A 213 6.19 -0.01 -16.30
C ARG A 213 7.12 0.02 -17.50
N GLN A 214 7.49 -1.14 -18.05
CA GLN A 214 8.35 -1.23 -19.23
C GLN A 214 7.72 -0.57 -20.45
N LEU A 215 6.41 -0.74 -20.65
CA LEU A 215 5.68 -0.07 -21.72
C LEU A 215 5.70 1.46 -21.56
N VAL A 216 5.48 1.97 -20.35
CA VAL A 216 5.54 3.41 -20.06
C VAL A 216 6.95 3.95 -20.29
N GLU A 217 7.97 3.24 -19.83
CA GLU A 217 9.38 3.62 -19.99
C GLU A 217 9.77 3.68 -21.47
N ASN A 218 9.39 2.66 -22.25
CA ASN A 218 9.61 2.64 -23.70
C ASN A 218 8.85 3.77 -24.42
N GLY A 219 7.61 4.04 -23.98
CA GLY A 219 6.82 5.16 -24.48
C GLY A 219 7.50 6.51 -24.23
N ARG A 220 8.05 6.72 -23.02
CA ARG A 220 8.81 7.94 -22.68
C ARG A 220 10.04 8.10 -23.55
N LYS A 221 10.86 7.05 -23.68
CA LYS A 221 12.03 7.06 -24.57
C LYS A 221 11.66 7.44 -26.00
N ARG A 222 10.54 6.89 -26.52
CA ARG A 222 10.06 7.22 -27.86
C ARG A 222 9.64 8.69 -27.99
N VAL A 223 9.01 9.25 -26.97
CA VAL A 223 8.66 10.68 -26.94
C VAL A 223 9.92 11.55 -26.92
N ASP A 224 10.91 11.20 -26.09
CA ASP A 224 12.17 11.95 -25.99
C ASP A 224 12.97 11.90 -27.31
N GLU A 225 13.00 10.74 -27.97
CA GLU A 225 13.56 10.57 -29.32
C GLU A 225 12.87 11.50 -30.33
N LEU A 226 11.52 11.51 -30.34
CA LEU A 226 10.74 12.35 -31.25
C LEU A 226 10.93 13.84 -30.97
N GLN A 227 11.03 14.23 -29.69
CA GLN A 227 11.30 15.62 -29.31
C GLN A 227 12.70 16.06 -29.77
N THR A 228 13.70 15.21 -29.62
CA THR A 228 15.06 15.48 -30.10
C THR A 228 15.06 15.63 -31.62
N ALA A 229 14.44 14.70 -32.34
CA ALA A 229 14.32 14.77 -33.80
C ALA A 229 13.57 16.03 -34.27
N LEU A 230 12.55 16.48 -33.54
CA LEU A 230 11.84 17.73 -33.83
C LEU A 230 12.73 18.96 -33.63
N VAL A 231 13.52 19.00 -32.55
CA VAL A 231 14.47 20.09 -32.30
C VAL A 231 15.51 20.16 -33.43
N ASP A 232 16.04 19.01 -33.86
CA ASP A 232 17.00 18.94 -34.95
C ASP A 232 16.39 19.37 -36.29
N ALA A 233 15.16 18.96 -36.59
CA ALA A 233 14.44 19.37 -37.79
C ALA A 233 14.21 20.89 -37.81
N VAL A 234 13.75 21.47 -36.70
CA VAL A 234 13.56 22.93 -36.57
C VAL A 234 14.89 23.69 -36.70
N ALA A 235 15.98 23.15 -36.17
CA ALA A 235 17.31 23.73 -36.33
C ALA A 235 17.76 23.71 -37.81
N ALA A 236 17.55 22.59 -38.51
CA ALA A 236 17.86 22.46 -39.94
C ALA A 236 17.03 23.44 -40.80
N GLU A 237 15.73 23.58 -40.52
CA GLU A 237 14.87 24.57 -41.18
C GLU A 237 15.38 26.00 -40.96
N ARG A 238 15.81 26.33 -39.74
CA ARG A 238 16.36 27.66 -39.45
C ARG A 238 17.67 27.94 -40.20
N ILE A 239 18.54 26.95 -40.33
CA ILE A 239 19.79 27.06 -41.10
C ILE A 239 19.47 27.31 -42.58
N THR A 240 18.63 26.46 -43.19
CA THR A 240 18.26 26.61 -44.61
C THR A 240 17.53 27.93 -44.90
N ALA A 241 16.68 28.41 -43.99
CA ALA A 241 16.03 29.72 -44.11
C ALA A 241 17.04 30.89 -44.06
N SER A 242 18.08 30.76 -43.23
CA SER A 242 19.16 31.76 -43.14
C SER A 242 20.01 31.79 -44.40
N GLU A 243 20.37 30.62 -44.94
CA GLU A 243 21.11 30.48 -46.20
C GLU A 243 20.32 31.05 -47.39
N ALA A 244 19.02 30.71 -47.48
CA ALA A 244 18.15 31.26 -48.51
C ALA A 244 18.07 32.79 -48.44
N SER A 245 18.06 33.37 -47.24
CA SER A 245 18.06 34.82 -47.04
C SER A 245 19.39 35.48 -47.43
N ALA A 246 20.51 34.81 -47.14
CA ALA A 246 21.84 35.24 -47.58
C ALA A 246 21.95 35.23 -49.12
N LEU A 247 21.49 34.16 -49.77
CA LEU A 247 21.48 34.05 -51.23
C LEU A 247 20.60 35.11 -51.90
N ARG A 248 19.40 35.38 -51.35
CA ARG A 248 18.55 36.48 -51.86
C ARG A 248 19.26 37.83 -51.79
N SER A 249 19.92 38.11 -50.66
CA SER A 249 20.69 39.36 -50.47
C SER A 249 21.84 39.49 -51.47
N GLU A 250 22.55 38.40 -51.75
CA GLU A 250 23.64 38.41 -52.74
C GLU A 250 23.11 38.60 -54.17
N VAL A 251 22.00 37.95 -54.53
CA VAL A 251 21.33 38.18 -55.83
C VAL A 251 20.92 39.64 -56.00
N ASP A 252 20.35 40.26 -54.95
CA ASP A 252 19.96 41.66 -54.99
C ASP A 252 21.17 42.59 -55.11
N ARG A 253 22.28 42.29 -54.43
CA ARG A 253 23.56 43.00 -54.58
C ARG A 253 24.09 42.94 -56.01
N LEU A 254 24.05 41.76 -56.64
CA LEU A 254 24.48 41.57 -58.03
C LEU A 254 23.57 42.30 -59.02
N ARG A 255 22.25 42.28 -58.79
CA ARG A 255 21.27 43.04 -59.58
C ARG A 255 21.49 44.54 -59.47
N ALA A 256 21.75 45.04 -58.26
CA ALA A 256 22.07 46.45 -58.05
C ALA A 256 23.31 46.83 -58.87
N ARG A 257 24.42 46.10 -58.74
CA ARG A 257 25.65 46.34 -59.53
C ARG A 257 25.40 46.40 -61.03
N ARG A 258 24.61 45.48 -61.58
CA ARG A 258 24.25 45.50 -63.01
C ARG A 258 23.48 46.76 -63.39
N ARG A 259 22.53 47.23 -62.59
CA ARG A 259 21.78 48.46 -62.92
C ARG A 259 22.70 49.68 -63.07
N TRP A 260 23.70 49.82 -62.20
CA TRP A 260 24.67 50.92 -62.26
C TRP A 260 25.57 50.87 -63.50
N SER A 261 25.84 49.68 -64.06
CA SER A 261 26.66 49.57 -65.28
C SER A 261 25.94 50.00 -66.56
N TRP A 262 24.60 50.09 -66.56
CA TRP A 262 23.83 50.57 -67.72
C TRP A 262 23.57 52.08 -67.70
N GLN A 263 23.88 52.77 -66.59
CA GLN A 263 23.68 54.22 -66.44
C GLN A 263 24.96 55.04 -66.72
N ARG A 264 26.04 54.39 -67.13
CA ARG A 264 27.35 55.00 -67.39
C ARG A 264 27.70 54.85 -68.86
#